data_AF-A0A497IKW4-F1
#
_entry.id   AF-A0A497IKW4-F1
#
_cell.length_a   1.000
_cell.length_b   1.000
_cell.length_c   1.000
_cell.angle_alpha   90.00
_cell.angle_beta   90.00
_cell.angle_gamma   90.00
#
_symmetry.space_group_name_H-M   'P 1'
#
loop_
_entity.id
_entity.type
_entity.pdbx_description
1 polymer ?
#
loop_
_entity_poly.entity_id
_entity_poly.type
_entity_poly.pdbx_seq_one_letter_code
_entity_poly.pdbx_strand_id
1 'polypeptide(L)'
;MVLSSIAYFTGGREDEGVEESLVTENQTIDFLDVGGRLVNEPFSSIHDALRMTPEGVEMAVYVDIEAISETPAGPFIRSQLQMEGLGIDILDSLYGANTTHMYFATFEESNDSFLLMTTFEPKIVRFNFISRQYGNYKVLQRMDTGHSNVLGSPTIFGPQKNVLAALDLIEGVNTNMSYARYETVLLEAPRAEYQRVTDNITFADQFYIGMTPGDNSTLVRTTIYLKPEPKVVEKIESLGANSTERGFDEYNITRTNDLMVVSIRSTPINVISETYQ
;
A
#
# COMPACT_ATOMS: atom_id res chain seq x y z
N MET A 1 10.51 0.04 -19.86
CA MET A 1 11.73 -0.26 -19.08
C MET A 1 11.30 -1.14 -17.92
N VAL A 2 11.94 -2.29 -17.74
CA VAL A 2 11.65 -3.20 -16.62
C VAL A 2 12.45 -2.68 -15.43
N LEU A 3 11.79 -2.02 -14.47
CA LEU A 3 12.41 -1.65 -13.20
C LEU A 3 12.33 -2.87 -12.28
N SER A 4 13.42 -3.64 -12.28
CA SER A 4 13.68 -4.65 -11.27
C SER A 4 14.58 -4.00 -10.22
N SER A 5 14.03 -3.74 -9.04
CA SER A 5 14.77 -3.36 -7.84
C SER A 5 14.42 -4.36 -6.74
N ILE A 6 15.00 -5.55 -6.85
CA ILE A 6 14.92 -6.60 -5.83
C ILE A 6 15.84 -6.20 -4.68
N ALA A 7 15.27 -5.85 -3.53
CA ALA A 7 16.01 -5.84 -2.26
C ALA A 7 16.28 -7.31 -1.88
N TYR A 8 17.54 -7.74 -1.98
CA TYR A 8 17.98 -9.06 -1.54
C TYR A 8 18.23 -9.04 -0.03
N PHE A 9 17.40 -9.72 0.75
CA PHE A 9 17.67 -10.04 2.14
C PHE A 9 18.53 -11.31 2.21
N THR A 10 19.84 -11.17 2.43
CA THR A 10 20.73 -12.31 2.72
C THR A 10 20.92 -12.46 4.23
N GLY A 11 20.29 -13.46 4.84
CA GLY A 11 20.51 -13.82 6.23
C GLY A 11 21.84 -14.53 6.43
N GLY A 12 22.84 -13.81 6.96
CA GLY A 12 24.09 -14.38 7.46
C GLY A 12 23.93 -14.79 8.92
N ARG A 13 24.29 -16.04 9.23
CA ARG A 13 24.28 -16.62 10.57
C ARG A 13 25.72 -16.73 11.07
N GLU A 14 26.05 -16.03 12.15
CA GLU A 14 27.17 -16.35 13.04
C GLU A 14 26.70 -16.23 14.49
N ASP A 15 26.99 -17.29 15.26
CA ASP A 15 26.72 -17.46 16.68
C ASP A 15 27.81 -16.73 17.48
N GLU A 16 27.44 -15.96 18.51
CA GLU A 16 28.16 -15.92 19.79
C GLU A 16 27.33 -15.15 20.83
N GLY A 17 27.12 -15.78 21.99
CA GLY A 17 26.00 -15.52 22.87
C GLY A 17 26.13 -14.35 23.85
N VAL A 18 24.96 -13.85 24.28
CA VAL A 18 24.74 -13.15 25.54
C VAL A 18 23.32 -13.47 26.06
N GLU A 19 23.26 -13.73 27.36
CA GLU A 19 22.16 -14.10 28.28
C GLU A 19 20.70 -14.11 27.79
N GLU A 20 20.12 -15.32 27.88
CA GLU A 20 18.73 -15.67 27.66
C GLU A 20 17.90 -15.35 28.92
N SER A 21 16.90 -14.46 28.80
CA SER A 21 15.80 -14.42 29.77
C SER A 21 14.70 -15.35 29.27
N LEU A 22 14.66 -16.55 29.84
CA LEU A 22 13.61 -17.54 29.59
C LEU A 22 12.29 -17.07 30.23
N VAL A 23 11.38 -16.56 29.42
CA VAL A 23 9.95 -16.55 29.76
C VAL A 23 9.31 -17.75 29.09
N THR A 24 9.19 -18.83 29.84
CA THR A 24 8.38 -19.99 29.47
C THR A 24 6.94 -19.73 29.90
N GLU A 25 6.10 -19.25 29.01
CA GLU A 25 4.66 -19.51 29.09
C GLU A 25 3.99 -19.32 27.72
N ASN A 26 3.26 -20.35 27.30
CA ASN A 26 2.55 -20.46 26.03
C ASN A 26 1.24 -19.64 26.09
N GLN A 27 1.37 -18.35 26.40
CA GLN A 27 0.28 -17.37 26.26
C GLN A 27 0.48 -16.69 24.91
N THR A 28 -0.49 -16.82 24.01
CA THR A 28 -0.58 -15.95 22.83
C THR A 28 -0.87 -14.53 23.33
N ILE A 29 0.17 -13.80 23.69
CA ILE A 29 0.11 -12.39 24.07
C ILE A 29 -0.21 -11.64 22.78
N ASP A 30 -1.45 -11.21 22.63
CA ASP A 30 -1.92 -10.38 21.51
C ASP A 30 -1.87 -8.90 21.91
N PHE A 31 -0.66 -8.37 22.11
CA PHE A 31 -0.46 -6.99 22.51
C PHE A 31 0.96 -6.49 22.19
N LEU A 32 1.04 -5.25 21.68
CA LEU A 32 2.30 -4.56 21.41
C LEU A 32 2.76 -3.82 22.68
N ASP A 33 3.56 -4.46 23.52
CA ASP A 33 4.19 -3.79 24.68
C ASP A 33 5.63 -3.39 24.38
N VAL A 34 5.87 -2.12 24.06
CA VAL A 34 7.22 -1.56 23.88
C VAL A 34 7.48 -0.32 24.73
N GLY A 35 6.53 0.02 25.61
CA GLY A 35 6.46 1.31 26.27
C GLY A 35 6.15 2.47 25.30
N GLY A 36 5.61 3.57 25.81
CA GLY A 36 5.18 4.72 24.98
C GLY A 36 3.80 4.52 24.33
N ARG A 37 3.33 5.55 23.62
CA ARG A 37 2.06 5.52 22.89
C ARG A 37 2.22 4.72 21.60
N LEU A 38 1.21 3.93 21.27
CA LEU A 38 1.07 3.24 19.99
C LEU A 38 0.37 4.15 18.97
N VAL A 39 0.69 3.99 17.68
CA VAL A 39 -0.08 4.61 16.59
C VAL A 39 -1.52 4.07 16.63
N ASN A 40 -2.50 4.95 16.45
CA ASN A 40 -3.92 4.58 16.45
C ASN A 40 -4.69 5.52 15.52
N GLU A 41 -4.55 5.28 14.22
CA GLU A 41 -5.12 6.10 13.15
C GLU A 41 -6.00 5.25 12.23
N PRO A 42 -7.00 5.84 11.57
CA PRO A 42 -7.73 5.16 10.50
C PRO A 42 -6.78 4.59 9.45
N PHE A 43 -7.02 3.35 9.02
CA PHE A 43 -6.16 2.66 8.05
C PHE A 43 -6.95 1.68 7.18
N SER A 44 -7.95 2.20 6.50
CA SER A 44 -8.92 1.42 5.73
C SER A 44 -8.94 1.75 4.23
N SER A 45 -7.97 2.56 3.78
CA SER A 45 -7.87 3.02 2.39
C SER A 45 -6.53 3.68 2.10
N ILE A 46 -6.23 3.90 0.82
CA ILE A 46 -5.08 4.71 0.40
C ILE A 46 -5.21 6.18 0.85
N HIS A 47 -6.45 6.68 0.99
CA HIS A 47 -6.74 8.02 1.50
C HIS A 47 -6.24 8.19 2.94
N ASP A 48 -6.61 7.25 3.81
CA ASP A 48 -6.24 7.29 5.22
C ASP A 48 -4.71 7.24 5.36
N ALA A 49 -4.07 6.33 4.62
CA ALA A 49 -2.63 6.15 4.65
C ALA A 49 -1.87 7.39 4.13
N LEU A 50 -2.28 7.97 3.00
CA LEU A 50 -1.62 9.15 2.43
C LEU A 50 -1.72 10.41 3.31
N ARG A 51 -2.66 10.48 4.25
CA ARG A 51 -2.75 11.56 5.24
C ARG A 51 -1.70 11.44 6.34
N MET A 52 -1.20 10.22 6.58
CA MET A 52 -0.09 9.95 7.50
C MET A 52 1.26 9.91 6.80
N THR A 53 1.28 9.96 5.46
CA THR A 53 2.51 9.89 4.67
C THR A 53 3.05 11.29 4.38
N PRO A 54 4.33 11.57 4.68
CA PRO A 54 4.96 12.87 4.35
C PRO A 54 4.90 13.17 2.86
N GLU A 55 5.00 14.44 2.49
CA GLU A 55 5.04 14.88 1.09
C GLU A 55 6.16 14.22 0.26
N GLY A 56 6.01 14.26 -1.08
CA GLY A 56 7.01 13.74 -2.02
C GLY A 56 6.80 12.30 -2.47
N VAL A 57 5.63 11.71 -2.19
CA VAL A 57 5.26 10.38 -2.73
C VAL A 57 5.06 10.48 -4.24
N GLU A 58 5.62 9.50 -4.94
CA GLU A 58 5.54 9.30 -6.40
C GLU A 58 4.58 8.15 -6.77
N MET A 59 4.51 7.15 -5.89
CA MET A 59 3.62 6.02 -6.02
C MET A 59 3.19 5.57 -4.64
N ALA A 60 1.91 5.25 -4.49
CA ALA A 60 1.40 4.56 -3.32
C ALA A 60 0.46 3.42 -3.72
N VAL A 61 0.49 2.36 -2.93
CA VAL A 61 -0.37 1.19 -3.06
C VAL A 61 -0.98 0.90 -1.69
N TYR A 62 -2.27 0.59 -1.65
CA TYR A 62 -2.97 0.09 -0.48
C TYR A 62 -3.68 -1.22 -0.84
N VAL A 63 -3.61 -2.20 0.06
CA VAL A 63 -4.28 -3.49 -0.09
C VAL A 63 -4.87 -3.95 1.23
N ASP A 64 -6.15 -4.26 1.22
CA ASP A 64 -6.82 -5.07 2.25
C ASP A 64 -6.59 -6.55 1.91
N ILE A 65 -5.57 -7.15 2.55
CA ILE A 65 -5.09 -8.50 2.23
C ILE A 65 -6.16 -9.53 2.58
N GLU A 66 -6.86 -9.35 3.70
CA GLU A 66 -7.94 -10.24 4.11
C GLU A 66 -9.07 -10.20 3.11
N ALA A 67 -9.54 -9.01 2.74
CA ALA A 67 -10.65 -8.86 1.81
C ALA A 67 -10.30 -9.43 0.44
N ILE A 68 -9.11 -9.16 -0.12
CA ILE A 68 -8.75 -9.68 -1.46
C ILE A 68 -8.60 -11.21 -1.49
N SER A 69 -8.33 -11.87 -0.36
CA SER A 69 -8.07 -13.32 -0.31
C SER A 69 -9.25 -14.15 -0.76
N GLU A 70 -10.46 -13.65 -0.50
CA GLU A 70 -11.73 -14.28 -0.84
C GLU A 70 -12.23 -13.86 -2.24
N THR A 71 -11.46 -13.04 -2.97
CA THR A 71 -11.89 -12.47 -4.24
C THR A 71 -11.32 -13.23 -5.43
N PRO A 72 -12.05 -13.27 -6.56
CA PRO A 72 -11.51 -13.82 -7.79
C PRO A 72 -10.26 -13.09 -8.33
N ALA A 73 -10.02 -11.83 -7.90
CA ALA A 73 -8.83 -11.06 -8.26
C ALA A 73 -7.62 -11.31 -7.34
N GLY A 74 -7.85 -11.95 -6.18
CA GLY A 74 -6.84 -12.21 -5.16
C GLY A 74 -5.54 -12.82 -5.71
N PRO A 75 -5.59 -13.91 -6.51
CA PRO A 75 -4.38 -14.51 -7.07
C PRO A 75 -3.55 -13.56 -7.94
N PHE A 76 -4.22 -12.72 -8.73
CA PHE A 76 -3.53 -11.75 -9.59
C PHE A 76 -2.88 -10.64 -8.76
N ILE A 77 -3.61 -10.06 -7.80
CA ILE A 77 -3.08 -9.00 -6.93
C ILE A 77 -1.89 -9.52 -6.13
N ARG A 78 -1.99 -10.74 -5.57
CA ARG A 78 -0.89 -11.39 -4.85
C ARG A 78 0.35 -11.60 -5.74
N SER A 79 0.14 -12.05 -6.98
CA SER A 79 1.24 -12.21 -7.95
C SER A 79 1.89 -10.87 -8.30
N GLN A 80 1.10 -9.80 -8.44
CA GLN A 80 1.62 -8.46 -8.71
C GLN A 80 2.48 -7.96 -7.56
N LEU A 81 1.97 -8.06 -6.32
CA LEU A 81 2.71 -7.69 -5.11
C LEU A 81 4.03 -8.46 -5.00
N GLN A 82 4.02 -9.76 -5.29
CA GLN A 82 5.24 -10.58 -5.28
C GLN A 82 6.30 -10.04 -6.26
N MET A 83 5.90 -9.71 -7.49
CA MET A 83 6.83 -9.18 -8.50
C MET A 83 7.41 -7.82 -8.13
N GLU A 84 6.68 -7.05 -7.32
CA GLU A 84 7.10 -5.74 -6.80
C GLU A 84 7.91 -5.85 -5.50
N GLY A 85 8.21 -7.06 -5.02
CA GLY A 85 8.94 -7.26 -3.76
C GLY A 85 8.10 -7.01 -2.50
N LEU A 86 6.78 -6.94 -2.65
CA LEU A 86 5.79 -6.72 -1.59
C LEU A 86 4.97 -7.99 -1.33
N GLY A 87 5.56 -9.16 -1.58
CA GLY A 87 4.94 -10.46 -1.34
C GLY A 87 4.43 -10.58 0.09
N ILE A 88 3.26 -11.19 0.26
CA ILE A 88 2.64 -11.33 1.59
C ILE A 88 3.50 -12.22 2.49
N ASP A 89 4.21 -13.19 1.93
CA ASP A 89 5.21 -13.99 2.64
C ASP A 89 6.36 -13.14 3.21
N ILE A 90 6.80 -12.11 2.49
CA ILE A 90 7.81 -11.16 2.94
C ILE A 90 7.26 -10.30 4.08
N LEU A 91 6.03 -9.79 3.94
CA LEU A 91 5.36 -8.97 4.95
C LEU A 91 5.10 -9.77 6.23
N ASP A 92 4.65 -11.01 6.10
CA ASP A 92 4.39 -11.89 7.23
C ASP A 92 5.67 -12.26 7.96
N SER A 93 6.76 -12.49 7.21
CA SER A 93 8.10 -12.72 7.77
C SER A 93 8.64 -11.51 8.52
N LEU A 94 8.33 -10.29 8.06
CA LEU A 94 8.79 -9.04 8.70
C LEU A 94 8.35 -8.95 10.17
N TYR A 95 7.15 -9.45 10.50
CA TYR A 95 6.58 -9.39 11.85
C TYR A 95 6.38 -10.76 12.51
N GLY A 96 6.58 -11.85 11.77
CA GLY A 96 6.24 -13.20 12.20
C GLY A 96 4.76 -13.36 12.52
N ALA A 97 3.89 -12.65 11.80
CA ALA A 97 2.44 -12.55 11.99
C ALA A 97 1.75 -12.42 10.63
N ASN A 98 0.45 -12.70 10.55
CA ASN A 98 -0.30 -12.60 9.30
C ASN A 98 -0.69 -11.15 9.03
N THR A 99 -0.25 -10.59 7.91
CA THR A 99 -0.55 -9.22 7.51
C THR A 99 -1.98 -9.13 7.01
N THR A 100 -2.77 -8.23 7.61
CA THR A 100 -4.19 -8.06 7.28
C THR A 100 -4.44 -6.90 6.33
N HIS A 101 -3.68 -5.79 6.48
CA HIS A 101 -3.68 -4.68 5.54
C HIS A 101 -2.26 -4.19 5.31
N MET A 102 -2.01 -3.68 4.11
CA MET A 102 -0.74 -3.06 3.75
C MET A 102 -0.95 -1.74 3.01
N TYR A 103 -0.01 -0.83 3.22
CA TYR A 103 0.20 0.35 2.41
C TYR A 103 1.69 0.49 2.16
N PHE A 104 2.08 0.75 0.93
CA PHE A 104 3.46 0.99 0.54
C PHE A 104 3.55 2.24 -0.32
N ALA A 105 4.49 3.12 0.00
CA ALA A 105 4.77 4.32 -0.76
C ALA A 105 6.25 4.48 -1.07
N THR A 106 6.56 4.99 -2.26
CA THR A 106 7.90 5.40 -2.69
C THR A 106 7.95 6.90 -2.91
N PHE A 107 9.13 7.49 -2.72
CA PHE A 107 9.35 8.92 -2.80
C PHE A 107 10.33 9.28 -3.92
N GLU A 108 10.19 10.48 -4.48
CA GLU A 108 11.05 10.99 -5.55
C GLU A 108 12.54 11.10 -5.16
N GLU A 109 12.84 11.35 -3.88
CA GLU A 109 14.18 11.77 -3.43
C GLU A 109 15.25 10.67 -3.42
N SER A 110 14.90 9.38 -3.39
CA SER A 110 15.89 8.28 -3.53
C SER A 110 15.26 6.89 -3.69
N ASN A 111 16.03 5.97 -4.29
CA ASN A 111 15.66 4.56 -4.45
C ASN A 111 15.44 3.79 -3.13
N ASP A 112 15.96 4.31 -2.01
CA ASP A 112 15.78 3.70 -0.67
C ASP A 112 14.77 4.48 0.20
N SER A 113 14.09 5.47 -0.36
CA SER A 113 13.07 6.23 0.34
C SER A 113 11.71 5.58 0.13
N PHE A 114 11.22 4.90 1.17
CA PHE A 114 9.91 4.29 1.20
C PHE A 114 9.22 4.48 2.55
N LEU A 115 7.94 4.14 2.60
CA LEU A 115 7.18 4.01 3.83
C LEU A 115 6.22 2.83 3.69
N LEU A 116 6.33 1.86 4.60
CA LEU A 116 5.42 0.73 4.71
C LEU A 116 4.56 0.94 5.94
N MET A 117 3.25 0.77 5.80
CA MET A 117 2.32 0.72 6.92
C MET A 117 1.55 -0.59 6.84
N THR A 118 1.43 -1.29 7.97
CA THR A 118 0.80 -2.61 8.01
C THR A 118 -0.04 -2.78 9.26
N THR A 119 -1.11 -3.55 9.15
CA THR A 119 -1.74 -4.20 10.30
C THR A 119 -1.56 -5.71 10.16
N PHE A 120 -1.43 -6.40 11.28
CA PHE A 120 -1.15 -7.83 11.30
C PHE A 120 -1.69 -8.46 12.58
N GLU A 121 -1.98 -9.75 12.50
CA GLU A 121 -2.49 -10.56 13.61
C GLU A 121 -1.68 -11.87 13.74
N PRO A 122 -1.30 -12.30 14.95
CA PRO A 122 -1.49 -11.59 16.22
C PRO A 122 -0.58 -10.35 16.33
N LYS A 123 -0.96 -9.38 17.18
CA LYS A 123 -0.20 -8.14 17.44
C LYS A 123 1.00 -8.39 18.35
N ILE A 124 2.08 -8.88 17.74
CA ILE A 124 3.31 -9.23 18.46
C ILE A 124 4.54 -8.60 17.83
N VAL A 125 5.59 -8.47 18.64
CA VAL A 125 6.91 -7.98 18.22
C VAL A 125 7.87 -9.15 18.17
N ARG A 126 8.20 -9.63 16.97
CA ARG A 126 9.13 -10.77 16.76
C ARG A 126 10.42 -10.38 16.05
N PHE A 127 11.07 -9.32 16.52
CA PHE A 127 12.35 -8.88 15.97
C PHE A 127 13.21 -8.19 17.03
N ASN A 128 14.53 -8.21 16.81
CA ASN A 128 15.48 -7.52 17.67
C ASN A 128 15.58 -6.03 17.29
N PHE A 129 15.55 -5.15 18.29
CA PHE A 129 15.56 -3.71 18.05
C PHE A 129 16.32 -2.93 19.11
N ILE A 130 16.74 -1.72 18.73
CA ILE A 130 17.19 -0.65 19.62
C ILE A 130 16.04 0.35 19.73
N SER A 131 15.54 0.55 20.96
CA SER A 131 14.44 1.47 21.22
C SER A 131 14.95 2.88 21.54
N ARG A 132 14.34 3.90 20.92
CA ARG A 132 14.61 5.33 21.20
C ARG A 132 13.30 6.07 21.41
N GLN A 133 13.30 7.03 22.33
CA GLN A 133 12.15 7.89 22.55
C GLN A 133 12.07 8.96 21.46
N TYR A 134 10.88 9.18 20.91
CA TYR A 134 10.56 10.32 20.04
C TYR A 134 9.17 10.85 20.38
N GLY A 135 9.10 12.06 20.94
CA GLY A 135 7.84 12.58 21.51
C GLY A 135 7.26 11.59 22.53
N ASN A 136 6.03 11.15 22.31
CA ASN A 136 5.35 10.14 23.14
C ASN A 136 5.53 8.69 22.64
N TYR A 137 6.23 8.47 21.53
CA TYR A 137 6.38 7.17 20.88
C TYR A 137 7.73 6.52 21.17
N LYS A 138 7.79 5.20 21.01
CA LYS A 138 9.04 4.46 20.87
C LYS A 138 9.30 4.14 19.41
N VAL A 139 10.43 4.63 18.92
CA VAL A 139 10.96 4.30 17.60
C VAL A 139 11.92 3.13 17.77
N LEU A 140 11.60 2.01 17.13
CA LEU A 140 12.29 0.75 17.26
C LEU A 140 13.16 0.56 16.01
N GLN A 141 14.45 0.88 16.12
CA GLN A 141 15.39 0.60 15.04
C GLN A 141 15.67 -0.89 15.01
N ARG A 142 15.25 -1.58 13.95
CA ARG A 142 15.49 -3.02 13.81
C ARG A 142 16.97 -3.29 13.50
N MET A 143 17.50 -4.34 14.12
CA MET A 143 18.90 -4.72 13.93
C MET A 143 19.16 -5.49 12.62
N ASP A 144 18.14 -6.15 12.08
CA ASP A 144 18.20 -6.95 10.85
C ASP A 144 18.24 -6.11 9.57
N THR A 145 17.56 -4.95 9.58
CA THR A 145 17.40 -4.08 8.42
C THR A 145 18.01 -2.69 8.58
N GLY A 146 18.28 -2.25 9.81
CA GLY A 146 18.70 -0.88 10.12
C GLY A 146 17.57 0.17 10.00
N HIS A 147 16.41 -0.22 9.49
CA HIS A 147 15.21 0.61 9.39
C HIS A 147 14.47 0.71 10.74
N SER A 148 13.51 1.62 10.81
CA SER A 148 12.77 1.92 12.03
C SER A 148 11.32 1.47 11.95
N ASN A 149 10.79 1.00 13.07
CA ASN A 149 9.38 0.75 13.29
C ASN A 149 8.80 1.73 14.32
N VAL A 150 7.52 2.04 14.16
CA VAL A 150 6.67 2.53 15.26
C VAL A 150 5.42 1.67 15.28
N LEU A 151 5.13 1.09 16.44
CA LEU A 151 4.09 0.09 16.60
C LEU A 151 2.71 0.73 16.79
N GLY A 152 1.68 0.04 16.32
CA GLY A 152 0.29 0.46 16.46
C GLY A 152 -0.61 -0.07 15.35
N SER A 153 -1.71 0.64 15.12
CA SER A 153 -2.63 0.41 14.01
C SER A 153 -2.75 1.72 13.21
N PRO A 154 -2.07 1.85 12.06
CA PRO A 154 -1.11 0.88 11.51
C PRO A 154 0.24 0.90 12.22
N THR A 155 1.01 -0.18 12.08
CA THR A 155 2.44 -0.18 12.38
C THR A 155 3.18 0.43 11.19
N ILE A 156 4.06 1.39 11.46
CA ILE A 156 4.83 2.13 10.46
C ILE A 156 6.24 1.55 10.40
N PHE A 157 6.78 1.38 9.19
CA PHE A 157 8.11 0.84 8.92
C PHE A 157 8.79 1.60 7.77
N GLY A 158 10.08 1.89 7.93
CA GLY A 158 10.90 2.46 6.84
C GLY A 158 12.18 3.14 7.33
N PRO A 159 12.85 3.91 6.45
CA PRO A 159 13.96 4.76 6.85
C PRO A 159 13.53 5.71 7.98
N GLN A 160 14.41 5.92 8.96
CA GLN A 160 14.08 6.69 10.16
C GLN A 160 13.53 8.09 9.83
N LYS A 161 14.08 8.78 8.81
CA LYS A 161 13.59 10.09 8.33
C LYS A 161 12.09 10.05 8.04
N ASN A 162 11.64 9.06 7.27
CA ASN A 162 10.25 8.96 6.82
C ASN A 162 9.32 8.54 7.94
N VAL A 163 9.77 7.63 8.82
CA VAL A 163 9.02 7.20 10.01
C VAL A 163 8.78 8.38 10.95
N LEU A 164 9.81 9.19 11.22
CA LEU A 164 9.67 10.37 12.07
C LEU A 164 8.75 11.43 11.43
N ALA A 165 8.89 11.67 10.12
CA ALA A 165 8.04 12.61 9.42
C ALA A 165 6.55 12.17 9.40
N ALA A 166 6.28 10.86 9.34
CA ALA A 166 4.93 10.33 9.51
C ALA A 166 4.38 10.58 10.93
N LEU A 167 5.21 10.41 11.97
CA LEU A 167 4.81 10.76 13.34
C LEU A 167 4.52 12.26 13.51
N ASP A 168 5.31 13.13 12.88
CA ASP A 168 5.08 14.57 12.92
C ASP A 168 3.74 14.96 12.28
N LEU A 169 3.31 14.25 11.23
CA LEU A 169 1.96 14.42 10.66
C LEU A 169 0.86 13.93 11.61
N ILE A 170 1.03 12.74 12.19
CA ILE A 170 0.05 12.17 13.14
C ILE A 170 -0.13 13.08 14.37
N GLU A 171 0.95 13.70 14.85
CA GLU A 171 0.90 14.64 15.97
C GLU A 171 0.42 16.05 15.58
N GLY A 172 0.20 16.31 14.29
CA GLY A 172 -0.16 17.64 13.78
C GLY A 172 0.95 18.67 13.92
N VAL A 173 2.20 18.24 14.10
CA VAL A 173 3.40 19.11 14.08
C VAL A 173 3.71 19.53 12.64
N ASN A 174 3.43 18.64 11.68
CA ASN A 174 3.49 18.91 10.26
C ASN A 174 2.09 18.72 9.64
N THR A 175 1.82 19.44 8.55
CA THR A 175 0.58 19.31 7.77
C THR A 175 0.82 19.00 6.29
N ASN A 176 2.08 18.94 5.86
CA ASN A 176 2.47 18.63 4.48
C ASN A 176 2.37 17.12 4.22
N MET A 177 1.14 16.67 3.98
CA MET A 177 0.80 15.28 3.71
C MET A 177 0.76 15.00 2.20
N SER A 178 1.15 13.80 1.80
CA SER A 178 1.09 13.36 0.39
C SER A 178 -0.33 13.27 -0.16
N TYR A 179 -1.34 13.18 0.69
CA TYR A 179 -2.75 13.25 0.26
C TYR A 179 -3.04 14.50 -0.59
N ALA A 180 -2.48 15.66 -0.24
CA ALA A 180 -2.74 16.92 -0.95
C ALA A 180 -2.31 16.86 -2.43
N ARG A 181 -1.27 16.08 -2.74
CA ARG A 181 -0.78 15.89 -4.12
C ARG A 181 -1.78 15.14 -4.99
N TYR A 182 -2.45 14.14 -4.44
CA TYR A 182 -3.37 13.26 -5.16
C TYR A 182 -4.86 13.57 -4.92
N GLU A 183 -5.16 14.63 -4.17
CA GLU A 183 -6.53 14.97 -3.72
C GLU A 183 -7.54 14.97 -4.87
N THR A 184 -7.18 15.58 -6.00
CA THR A 184 -8.10 15.70 -7.16
C THR A 184 -8.54 14.33 -7.69
N VAL A 185 -7.61 13.37 -7.80
CA VAL A 185 -7.91 12.01 -8.28
C VAL A 185 -8.62 11.20 -7.19
N LEU A 186 -8.16 11.35 -5.95
CA LEU A 186 -8.66 10.58 -4.82
C LEU A 186 -10.10 10.96 -4.43
N LEU A 187 -10.51 12.21 -4.58
CA LEU A 187 -11.90 12.63 -4.33
C LEU A 187 -12.95 11.86 -5.17
N GLU A 188 -12.57 11.40 -6.36
CA GLU A 188 -13.42 10.60 -7.25
C GLU A 188 -13.20 9.08 -7.07
N ALA A 189 -12.19 8.67 -6.29
CA ALA A 189 -11.83 7.27 -6.11
C ALA A 189 -12.81 6.56 -5.16
N PRO A 190 -13.48 5.48 -5.59
CA PRO A 190 -14.30 4.69 -4.70
C PRO A 190 -13.43 3.92 -3.70
N ARG A 191 -14.04 3.47 -2.59
CA ARG A 191 -13.39 2.47 -1.73
C ARG A 191 -13.16 1.19 -2.52
N ALA A 192 -12.00 0.60 -2.32
CA ALA A 192 -11.59 -0.63 -3.00
C ALA A 192 -10.57 -1.39 -2.14
N GLU A 193 -10.58 -2.70 -2.25
CA GLU A 193 -9.69 -3.61 -1.52
C GLU A 193 -8.26 -3.54 -2.06
N TYR A 194 -8.08 -3.19 -3.33
CA TYR A 194 -6.80 -2.83 -3.92
C TYR A 194 -6.87 -1.43 -4.52
N GLN A 195 -5.90 -0.59 -4.16
CA GLN A 195 -5.81 0.80 -4.59
C GLN A 195 -4.37 1.14 -4.94
N ARG A 196 -4.15 1.85 -6.05
CA ARG A 196 -2.85 2.42 -6.40
C ARG A 196 -3.03 3.79 -6.99
N VAL A 197 -2.17 4.72 -6.59
CA VAL A 197 -2.05 6.05 -7.20
C VAL A 197 -0.60 6.34 -7.55
N THR A 198 -0.38 7.01 -8.68
CA THR A 198 0.95 7.42 -9.12
C THR A 198 0.85 8.59 -10.10
N ASP A 199 1.93 9.35 -10.19
CA ASP A 199 2.19 10.35 -11.22
C ASP A 199 3.50 10.11 -11.98
N ASN A 200 4.19 9.00 -11.70
CA ASN A 200 5.33 8.55 -12.48
C ASN A 200 4.89 7.76 -13.72
N ILE A 201 4.17 8.45 -14.59
CA ILE A 201 3.60 7.92 -15.83
C ILE A 201 3.63 8.98 -16.93
N THR A 202 3.50 8.55 -18.19
CA THR A 202 3.59 9.45 -19.36
C THR A 202 2.27 9.62 -20.12
N PHE A 203 1.20 9.01 -19.63
CA PHE A 203 -0.09 8.93 -20.34
C PHE A 203 -1.20 9.77 -19.67
N ALA A 204 -0.90 10.34 -18.50
CA ALA A 204 -1.72 11.27 -17.73
C ALA A 204 -0.81 11.97 -16.70
N ASP A 205 -1.25 13.10 -16.14
CA ASP A 205 -0.53 13.78 -15.05
C ASP A 205 -0.58 12.95 -13.76
N GLN A 206 -1.71 12.28 -13.51
CA GLN A 206 -1.89 11.36 -12.39
C GLN A 206 -2.80 10.21 -12.82
N PHE A 207 -2.58 9.04 -12.22
CA PHE A 207 -3.37 7.85 -12.46
C PHE A 207 -3.69 7.14 -11.16
N TYR A 208 -4.95 6.74 -11.03
CA TYR A 208 -5.43 5.84 -10.00
C TYR A 208 -6.04 4.58 -10.61
N ILE A 209 -5.84 3.47 -9.92
CA ILE A 209 -6.51 2.20 -10.19
C ILE A 209 -7.01 1.60 -8.87
N GLY A 210 -8.31 1.32 -8.81
CA GLY A 210 -8.98 0.61 -7.73
C GLY A 210 -9.63 -0.67 -8.25
N MET A 211 -9.55 -1.74 -7.47
CA MET A 211 -10.23 -3.01 -7.77
C MET A 211 -11.07 -3.46 -6.57
N THR A 212 -12.32 -3.82 -6.85
CA THR A 212 -13.26 -4.33 -5.85
C THR A 212 -14.10 -5.47 -6.40
N PRO A 213 -14.49 -6.46 -5.57
CA PRO A 213 -15.42 -7.51 -6.00
C PRO A 213 -16.73 -6.93 -6.54
N GLY A 214 -17.17 -7.44 -7.68
CA GLY A 214 -18.52 -7.22 -8.17
C GLY A 214 -19.44 -8.38 -7.84
N ASP A 215 -20.72 -8.22 -8.17
CA ASP A 215 -21.71 -9.29 -8.05
C ASP A 215 -21.36 -10.49 -8.93
N ASN A 216 -21.89 -11.67 -8.62
CA ASN A 216 -21.76 -12.87 -9.46
C ASN A 216 -20.31 -13.26 -9.81
N SER A 217 -19.39 -13.11 -8.85
CA SER A 217 -17.95 -13.40 -9.02
C SER A 217 -17.27 -12.56 -10.11
N THR A 218 -17.81 -11.39 -10.40
CA THR A 218 -17.19 -10.39 -11.29
C THR A 218 -16.16 -9.55 -10.53
N LEU A 219 -15.37 -8.79 -11.27
CA LEU A 219 -14.46 -7.79 -10.74
C LEU A 219 -14.92 -6.43 -11.26
N VAL A 220 -14.87 -5.42 -10.39
CA VAL A 220 -15.01 -4.02 -10.79
C VAL A 220 -13.64 -3.37 -10.72
N ARG A 221 -13.23 -2.72 -11.80
CA ARG A 221 -12.04 -1.88 -11.84
C ARG A 221 -12.44 -0.45 -12.15
N THR A 222 -12.04 0.46 -11.27
CA THR A 222 -12.14 1.90 -11.51
C THR A 222 -10.75 2.44 -11.81
N THR A 223 -10.57 3.08 -12.96
CA THR A 223 -9.39 3.87 -13.27
C THR A 223 -9.75 5.35 -13.38
N ILE A 224 -8.87 6.21 -12.89
CA ILE A 224 -9.05 7.65 -12.91
C ILE A 224 -7.79 8.28 -13.46
N TYR A 225 -7.96 9.16 -14.44
CA TYR A 225 -6.88 9.86 -15.12
C TYR A 225 -7.06 11.35 -14.91
N LEU A 226 -6.03 12.02 -14.43
CA LEU A 226 -5.94 13.48 -14.45
C LEU A 226 -5.19 13.92 -15.70
N LYS A 227 -5.82 14.76 -16.52
CA LYS A 227 -5.30 15.27 -17.79
C LYS A 227 -4.71 14.16 -18.67
N PRO A 228 -5.49 13.13 -19.02
CA PRO A 228 -5.01 12.06 -19.90
C PRO A 228 -4.59 12.62 -21.26
N GLU A 229 -3.55 12.03 -21.83
CA GLU A 229 -3.10 12.33 -23.19
C GLU A 229 -4.23 12.06 -24.21
N PRO A 230 -4.41 12.88 -25.26
CA PRO A 230 -5.50 12.70 -26.24
C PRO A 230 -5.57 11.30 -26.87
N LYS A 231 -4.42 10.65 -27.06
CA LYS A 231 -4.36 9.28 -27.59
C LYS A 231 -4.94 8.23 -26.63
N VAL A 232 -4.81 8.46 -25.33
CA VAL A 232 -5.35 7.58 -24.27
C VAL A 232 -6.85 7.73 -24.21
N VAL A 233 -7.32 8.98 -24.27
CA VAL A 233 -8.73 9.39 -24.37
C VAL A 233 -9.41 8.67 -25.54
N GLU A 234 -8.85 8.79 -26.75
CA GLU A 234 -9.38 8.13 -27.97
C GLU A 234 -9.40 6.60 -27.85
N LYS A 235 -8.33 6.02 -27.30
CA LYS A 235 -8.20 4.56 -27.15
C LYS A 235 -9.25 4.01 -26.19
N ILE A 236 -9.45 4.63 -25.04
CA ILE A 236 -10.43 4.17 -24.05
C ILE A 236 -11.86 4.33 -24.57
N GLU A 237 -12.18 5.42 -25.27
CA GLU A 237 -13.50 5.57 -25.89
C GLU A 237 -13.79 4.50 -26.95
N SER A 238 -12.78 4.17 -27.76
CA SER A 238 -12.88 3.08 -28.73
C SER A 238 -13.12 1.73 -28.06
N LEU A 239 -12.42 1.45 -26.94
CA LEU A 239 -12.62 0.25 -26.13
C LEU A 239 -14.01 0.20 -25.47
N GLY A 240 -14.55 1.35 -25.09
CA GLY A 240 -15.90 1.47 -24.53
C GLY A 240 -16.98 1.17 -25.58
N ALA A 241 -16.79 1.63 -26.82
CA ALA A 241 -17.77 1.51 -27.90
C ALA A 241 -18.10 0.06 -28.29
N ASN A 242 -17.14 -0.87 -28.15
CA ASN A 242 -17.32 -2.31 -28.43
C ASN A 242 -17.28 -3.20 -27.18
N SER A 243 -17.40 -2.60 -25.99
CA SER A 243 -17.22 -3.29 -24.70
C SER A 243 -18.11 -4.53 -24.52
N THR A 244 -19.38 -4.47 -24.91
CA THR A 244 -20.30 -5.61 -24.80
C THR A 244 -19.87 -6.79 -25.67
N GLU A 245 -19.38 -6.54 -26.89
CA GLU A 245 -18.86 -7.59 -27.79
C GLU A 245 -17.60 -8.25 -27.22
N ARG A 246 -16.85 -7.51 -26.38
CA ARG A 246 -15.66 -7.99 -25.67
C ARG A 246 -15.99 -8.62 -24.32
N GLY A 247 -17.27 -8.77 -23.99
CA GLY A 247 -17.74 -9.49 -22.80
C GLY A 247 -17.74 -8.64 -21.52
N PHE A 248 -17.82 -7.32 -21.61
CA PHE A 248 -18.04 -6.46 -20.44
C PHE A 248 -19.51 -6.30 -20.12
N ASP A 249 -19.84 -6.47 -18.84
CA ASP A 249 -21.19 -6.24 -18.32
C ASP A 249 -21.44 -4.73 -18.13
N GLU A 250 -20.40 -3.99 -17.73
CA GLU A 250 -20.42 -2.53 -17.61
C GLU A 250 -19.11 -1.94 -18.14
N TYR A 251 -19.23 -0.82 -18.84
CA TYR A 251 -18.11 0.00 -19.29
C TYR A 251 -18.52 1.48 -19.29
N ASN A 252 -18.40 2.10 -18.13
CA ASN A 252 -18.83 3.47 -17.91
C ASN A 252 -17.63 4.42 -18.01
N ILE A 253 -17.72 5.38 -18.92
CA ILE A 253 -16.75 6.45 -19.08
C ILE A 253 -17.43 7.75 -18.70
N THR A 254 -16.88 8.46 -17.72
CA THR A 254 -17.33 9.80 -17.36
C THR A 254 -16.17 10.78 -17.45
N ARG A 255 -16.47 12.00 -17.88
CA ARG A 255 -15.50 13.09 -18.00
C ARG A 255 -16.02 14.32 -17.27
N THR A 256 -15.20 14.83 -16.38
CA THR A 256 -15.51 16.02 -15.60
C THR A 256 -14.27 16.89 -15.54
N ASN A 257 -14.31 18.05 -16.18
CA ASN A 257 -13.16 18.95 -16.30
C ASN A 257 -11.93 18.21 -16.90
N ASP A 258 -10.84 18.16 -16.13
CA ASP A 258 -9.59 17.52 -16.48
C ASP A 258 -9.54 16.03 -16.10
N LEU A 259 -10.61 15.48 -15.51
CA LEU A 259 -10.68 14.09 -15.07
C LEU A 259 -11.43 13.22 -16.07
N MET A 260 -10.90 12.02 -16.26
CA MET A 260 -11.58 10.91 -16.92
C MET A 260 -11.66 9.74 -15.94
N VAL A 261 -12.88 9.30 -15.63
CA VAL A 261 -13.14 8.16 -14.75
C VAL A 261 -13.72 7.04 -15.59
N VAL A 262 -13.13 5.85 -15.47
CA VAL A 262 -13.51 4.66 -16.23
C VAL A 262 -13.81 3.55 -15.24
N SER A 263 -15.05 3.09 -15.21
CA SER A 263 -15.47 1.95 -14.38
C SER A 263 -15.90 0.80 -15.29
N ILE A 264 -15.22 -0.33 -15.16
CA ILE A 264 -15.52 -1.55 -15.92
C ILE A 264 -15.89 -2.69 -14.98
N ARG A 265 -16.85 -3.51 -15.40
CA ARG A 265 -17.22 -4.75 -14.71
C ARG A 265 -17.31 -5.90 -15.69
N SER A 266 -16.67 -7.01 -15.36
CA SER A 266 -16.72 -8.28 -16.10
C SER A 266 -16.11 -9.39 -15.26
N THR A 267 -15.89 -10.55 -15.87
CA THR A 267 -15.03 -11.60 -15.32
C THR A 267 -13.64 -11.04 -14.96
N PRO A 268 -12.97 -11.57 -13.92
CA PRO A 268 -11.67 -11.06 -13.48
C PRO A 268 -10.64 -11.04 -14.60
N ILE A 269 -10.60 -12.09 -15.45
CA ILE A 269 -9.64 -12.17 -16.54
C ILE A 269 -9.85 -11.08 -17.59
N ASN A 270 -11.10 -10.75 -17.93
CA ASN A 270 -11.41 -9.66 -18.84
C ASN A 270 -10.99 -8.31 -18.24
N VAL A 271 -11.33 -8.06 -16.97
CA VAL A 271 -11.00 -6.80 -16.30
C VAL A 271 -9.49 -6.59 -16.12
N ILE A 272 -8.76 -7.65 -15.78
CA ILE A 272 -7.31 -7.62 -15.61
C ILE A 272 -6.60 -7.43 -16.96
N SER A 273 -7.08 -8.08 -18.02
CA SER A 273 -6.48 -7.98 -19.36
C SER A 273 -6.84 -6.68 -20.10
N GLU A 274 -7.88 -5.97 -19.65
CA GLU A 274 -8.28 -4.72 -20.27
C GLU A 274 -7.17 -3.67 -20.17
N THR A 275 -6.67 -3.25 -21.32
CA THR A 275 -5.65 -2.22 -21.39
C THR A 275 -6.18 -0.89 -20.85
N TYR A 276 -5.34 -0.21 -20.06
CA TYR A 276 -5.66 1.09 -19.44
C TYR A 276 -4.67 2.20 -19.86
N GLN A 277 -3.86 1.96 -20.90
CA GLN A 277 -2.86 2.86 -21.49
C GLN A 277 -2.85 2.72 -23.00
#